data_AF-A0A520HEK4-F1
#
_entry.id   AF-A0A520HEK4-F1
#
_cell.length_a   1.000
_cell.length_b   1.000
_cell.length_c   1.000
_cell.angle_alpha   90.00
_cell.angle_beta   90.00
_cell.angle_gamma   90.00
#
_symmetry.space_group_name_H-M   'P 1'
#
loop_
_entity.id
_entity.type
_entity.pdbx_description
1 polymer ?
#
loop_
_entity_poly.entity_id
_entity_poly.type
_entity_poly.pdbx_seq_one_letter_code
_entity_poly.pdbx_strand_id
1 'polypeptide(L)'
;TKPTGPVTITGYLRITEPGGGFLRHNDPATGKWYSRDVAAIASARGLSNVAPYFVDADKSGTAAPVGGLTIIAFPNNHLVYMLTWFALAAMMIGAFVVFVRQDARKRRGAE
;
A
#
# COMPACT_ATOMS: atom_id res chain seq x y z
N THR A 1 -28.97 2.00 -11.39
CA THR A 1 -29.87 1.19 -12.25
C THR A 1 -29.14 -0.07 -12.66
N LYS A 2 -29.85 -1.19 -12.89
CA LYS A 2 -29.23 -2.42 -13.41
C LYS A 2 -28.81 -2.15 -14.87
N PRO A 3 -27.56 -2.45 -15.27
CA PRO A 3 -27.14 -2.27 -16.67
C PRO A 3 -27.97 -3.17 -17.60
N THR A 4 -28.32 -2.65 -18.77
CA THR A 4 -29.19 -3.30 -19.76
C THR A 4 -28.42 -4.10 -20.82
N GLY A 5 -27.09 -4.11 -20.75
CA GLY A 5 -26.21 -4.81 -21.69
C GLY A 5 -24.84 -5.11 -21.09
N PRO A 6 -23.88 -5.61 -21.90
CA PRO A 6 -22.52 -5.84 -21.47
C PRO A 6 -21.88 -4.58 -20.87
N VAL A 7 -21.16 -4.74 -19.76
CA VAL A 7 -20.43 -3.65 -19.11
C VAL A 7 -18.97 -4.07 -18.95
N THR A 8 -18.06 -3.16 -19.27
CA THR A 8 -16.63 -3.32 -19.00
C THR A 8 -16.30 -2.75 -17.64
N ILE A 9 -15.63 -3.52 -16.79
CA ILE A 9 -15.12 -3.10 -15.49
C ILE A 9 -13.60 -3.23 -15.52
N THR A 10 -12.90 -2.13 -15.24
CA THR A 10 -11.45 -2.09 -15.04
C THR A 10 -11.16 -1.87 -13.57
N GLY A 11 -10.14 -2.54 -13.04
CA GLY A 11 -9.74 -2.43 -11.64
C GLY A 11 -8.81 -3.56 -11.21
N TYR A 12 -8.55 -3.64 -9.92
CA TYR A 12 -7.66 -4.66 -9.36
C TYR A 12 -8.42 -5.94 -9.05
N LEU A 13 -7.91 -7.06 -9.56
CA LEU A 13 -8.40 -8.38 -9.15
C LEU A 13 -7.92 -8.71 -7.73
N ARG A 14 -8.84 -9.21 -6.91
CA ARG A 14 -8.58 -9.65 -5.54
C ARG A 14 -9.20 -11.02 -5.30
N ILE A 15 -8.43 -11.91 -4.69
CA ILE A 15 -8.92 -13.23 -4.31
C ILE A 15 -9.90 -13.10 -3.15
N THR A 16 -10.91 -13.97 -3.12
CA THR A 16 -11.88 -14.08 -2.03
C THR A 16 -11.21 -14.26 -0.67
N GLU A 17 -11.82 -13.72 0.38
CA GLU A 17 -11.35 -13.80 1.76
C GLU A 17 -12.33 -14.64 2.60
N PRO A 18 -12.25 -15.99 2.53
CA PRO A 18 -13.24 -16.88 3.13
C PRO A 18 -13.17 -16.93 4.65
N GLY A 19 -14.30 -17.19 5.31
CA GLY A 19 -14.36 -17.50 6.75
C GLY A 19 -14.45 -16.30 7.70
N GLY A 20 -14.48 -15.07 7.18
CA GLY A 20 -14.52 -13.84 7.98
C GLY A 20 -13.13 -13.25 8.23
N GLY A 21 -13.09 -12.08 8.88
CA GLY A 21 -11.85 -11.46 9.32
C GLY A 21 -11.38 -12.06 10.65
N PHE A 22 -10.08 -11.98 10.94
CA PHE A 22 -9.50 -12.52 12.18
C PHE A 22 -10.25 -12.09 13.46
N LEU A 23 -10.75 -10.86 13.50
CA LEU A 23 -11.43 -10.29 14.68
C LEU A 23 -12.95 -10.43 14.66
N ARG A 24 -13.57 -10.66 13.50
CA ARG A 24 -15.03 -10.64 13.33
C ARG A 24 -15.48 -11.54 12.18
N HIS A 25 -16.48 -12.38 12.46
CA HIS A 25 -17.16 -13.16 11.45
C HIS A 25 -18.21 -12.33 10.71
N ASN A 26 -18.44 -12.67 9.45
CA ASN A 26 -19.53 -12.12 8.66
C ASN A 26 -20.87 -12.49 9.30
N ASP A 27 -21.86 -11.61 9.20
CA ASP A 27 -23.25 -11.85 9.59
C ASP A 27 -24.14 -11.66 8.35
N PRO A 28 -24.32 -12.73 7.55
CA PRO A 28 -25.13 -12.67 6.33
C PRO A 28 -26.60 -12.33 6.58
N ALA A 29 -27.14 -12.70 7.74
CA ALA A 29 -28.55 -12.48 8.09
C ALA A 29 -28.85 -10.98 8.24
N THR A 30 -27.90 -10.21 8.78
CA THR A 30 -28.03 -8.75 8.90
C THR A 30 -27.28 -7.97 7.81
N GLY A 31 -26.63 -8.67 6.87
CA GLY A 31 -25.89 -8.09 5.75
C GLY A 31 -24.58 -7.40 6.16
N LYS A 32 -23.99 -7.78 7.30
CA LYS A 32 -22.70 -7.23 7.75
C LYS A 32 -21.56 -8.12 7.28
N TRP A 33 -20.61 -7.53 6.57
CA TRP A 33 -19.47 -8.23 5.99
C TRP A 33 -18.17 -7.59 6.49
N TYR A 34 -17.33 -8.39 7.13
CA TYR A 34 -16.02 -8.01 7.68
C TYR A 34 -14.86 -8.64 6.90
N SER A 35 -15.12 -9.70 6.13
CA SER A 35 -14.26 -10.15 5.03
C SER A 35 -15.03 -10.14 3.72
N ARG A 36 -14.29 -10.09 2.61
CA ARG A 36 -14.84 -10.18 1.26
C ARG A 36 -14.94 -11.64 0.84
N ASP A 37 -15.74 -12.41 1.58
CA ASP A 37 -16.06 -13.80 1.26
C ASP A 37 -17.07 -13.83 0.10
N VAL A 38 -16.56 -13.99 -1.12
CA VAL A 38 -17.37 -13.92 -2.34
C VAL A 38 -18.43 -15.01 -2.37
N ALA A 39 -18.10 -16.21 -1.90
CA ALA A 39 -19.04 -17.34 -1.89
C ALA A 39 -20.18 -17.11 -0.89
N ALA A 40 -19.86 -16.67 0.33
CA ALA A 40 -20.87 -16.37 1.34
C ALA A 40 -21.76 -15.18 0.92
N ILE A 41 -21.19 -14.13 0.33
CA ILE A 41 -21.95 -12.99 -0.19
C ILE A 41 -22.87 -13.43 -1.33
N ALA A 42 -22.36 -14.23 -2.28
CA ALA A 42 -23.15 -14.72 -3.40
C ALA A 42 -24.34 -15.56 -2.92
N SER A 43 -24.10 -16.47 -1.98
CA SER A 43 -25.15 -17.29 -1.34
C SER A 43 -26.21 -16.41 -0.66
N ALA A 44 -25.79 -15.45 0.17
CA ALA A 44 -26.70 -14.54 0.87
C ALA A 44 -27.52 -13.64 -0.08
N ARG A 45 -27.02 -13.41 -1.31
CA ARG A 45 -27.68 -12.61 -2.35
C ARG A 45 -28.43 -13.46 -3.39
N GLY A 46 -28.42 -14.79 -3.27
CA GLY A 46 -29.04 -15.70 -4.23
C GLY A 46 -28.40 -15.65 -5.63
N LEU A 47 -27.11 -15.34 -5.70
CA LEU A 47 -26.36 -15.24 -6.96
C LEU A 47 -25.74 -16.59 -7.33
N SER A 48 -25.90 -16.98 -8.60
CA SER A 48 -25.28 -18.16 -9.21
C SER A 48 -24.25 -17.76 -10.26
N ASN A 49 -23.30 -18.65 -10.58
CA ASN A 49 -22.25 -18.41 -11.60
C ASN A 49 -21.40 -17.16 -11.30
N VAL A 50 -21.00 -17.01 -10.03
CA VAL A 50 -20.08 -15.95 -9.60
C VAL A 50 -18.63 -16.39 -9.78
N ALA A 51 -17.77 -15.45 -10.16
CA ALA A 51 -16.33 -15.69 -10.21
C ALA A 51 -15.77 -15.87 -8.78
N PRO A 52 -14.70 -16.67 -8.56
CA PRO A 52 -14.10 -16.90 -7.24
C PRO A 52 -13.17 -15.74 -6.78
N TYR A 53 -13.42 -14.52 -7.28
CA TYR A 53 -12.65 -13.31 -7.01
C TYR A 53 -13.57 -12.09 -7.10
N PHE A 54 -13.10 -10.96 -6.60
CA PHE A 54 -13.77 -9.66 -6.77
C PHE A 54 -12.82 -8.67 -7.44
N VAL A 55 -13.40 -7.59 -7.99
CA VAL A 55 -12.65 -6.51 -8.63
C VAL A 55 -12.86 -5.23 -7.82
N ASP A 56 -11.77 -4.66 -7.30
CA ASP A 56 -11.75 -3.29 -6.80
C ASP A 56 -11.79 -2.37 -8.01
N ALA A 57 -12.98 -1.91 -8.39
CA ALA A 57 -13.18 -1.08 -9.58
C ALA A 57 -12.34 0.21 -9.51
N ASP A 58 -11.77 0.61 -10.64
CA ASP A 58 -11.08 1.89 -10.79
C ASP A 58 -12.05 3.06 -10.60
N LYS A 59 -11.47 4.25 -10.40
CA LYS A 59 -12.26 5.49 -10.30
C LYS A 59 -12.98 5.74 -11.62
N SER A 60 -14.30 5.64 -11.62
CA SER A 60 -15.15 5.93 -12.77
C SER A 60 -16.41 6.67 -12.32
N GLY A 61 -16.63 7.86 -12.89
CA GLY A 61 -17.78 8.70 -12.57
C GLY A 61 -17.86 9.12 -11.08
N THR A 62 -19.03 9.62 -10.69
CA THR A 62 -19.35 10.03 -9.31
C THR A 62 -20.58 9.31 -8.74
N ALA A 63 -21.25 8.49 -9.56
CA ALA A 63 -22.43 7.74 -9.15
C ALA A 63 -22.02 6.54 -8.28
N ALA A 64 -22.84 6.22 -7.27
CA ALA A 64 -22.65 5.01 -6.49
C ALA A 64 -22.91 3.75 -7.35
N PRO A 65 -22.18 2.65 -7.11
CA PRO A 65 -21.07 2.50 -6.15
C PRO A 65 -19.80 3.24 -6.59
N VAL A 66 -19.09 3.84 -5.63
CA VAL A 66 -17.88 4.64 -5.89
C VAL A 66 -16.67 3.72 -6.03
N GLY A 67 -16.06 3.72 -7.22
CA GLY A 67 -14.78 3.04 -7.49
C GLY A 67 -13.55 3.89 -7.10
N GLY A 68 -12.37 3.29 -7.18
CA GLY A 68 -11.08 3.95 -6.96
C GLY A 68 -10.69 4.13 -5.49
N LEU A 69 -11.27 3.33 -4.59
CA LEU A 69 -10.97 3.37 -3.15
C LEU A 69 -9.63 2.70 -2.80
N THR A 70 -9.15 1.79 -3.64
CA THR A 70 -7.86 1.14 -3.49
C THR A 70 -6.78 2.04 -4.07
N ILE A 71 -6.02 2.70 -3.19
CA ILE A 71 -4.87 3.54 -3.58
C ILE A 71 -3.59 2.73 -3.40
N ILE A 72 -2.90 2.42 -4.50
CA ILE A 72 -1.60 1.73 -4.52
C ILE A 72 -0.41 2.71 -4.63
N ALA A 73 -0.55 3.89 -4.02
CA ALA A 73 0.52 4.89 -3.98
C ALA A 73 1.28 4.75 -2.65
N PHE A 74 2.44 4.12 -2.70
CA PHE A 74 3.32 3.96 -1.55
C PHE A 74 4.33 5.12 -1.51
N PRO A 75 4.56 5.75 -0.34
CA PRO A 75 5.61 6.77 -0.21
C PRO A 75 6.98 6.22 -0.60
N ASN A 76 7.69 6.91 -1.48
CA ASN A 76 9.05 6.56 -1.89
C ASN A 76 10.01 7.68 -1.51
N ASN A 77 10.61 7.56 -0.33
CA ASN A 77 11.56 8.55 0.22
C ASN A 77 13.02 8.06 0.14
N HIS A 78 13.31 7.03 -0.66
CA HIS A 78 14.63 6.39 -0.69
C HIS A 78 15.74 7.35 -1.11
N LEU A 79 15.50 8.20 -2.11
CA LEU A 79 16.48 9.17 -2.57
C LEU A 79 16.87 10.16 -1.46
N VAL A 80 15.89 10.70 -0.73
CA VAL A 80 16.14 11.63 0.38
C VAL A 80 16.99 10.95 1.46
N TYR A 81 16.62 9.73 1.86
CA TYR A 81 17.40 8.95 2.83
C TYR A 81 18.83 8.71 2.37
N MET A 82 19.02 8.30 1.10
CA MET A 82 20.35 8.11 0.53
C MET A 82 21.18 9.39 0.65
N LEU A 83 20.62 10.53 0.24
CA LEU A 83 21.31 11.82 0.32
C LEU A 83 21.65 12.21 1.77
N THR A 84 20.74 12.01 2.72
CA THR A 84 21.00 12.25 4.13
C THR A 84 22.18 11.42 4.63
N TRP A 85 22.18 10.11 4.36
CA TRP A 85 23.27 9.24 4.82
C TRP A 85 24.62 9.57 4.17
N PHE A 86 24.65 9.87 2.88
CA PHE A 86 25.88 10.29 2.21
C PHE A 86 26.38 11.65 2.71
N ALA A 87 25.49 12.61 3.00
CA ALA A 87 25.88 13.90 3.58
C ALA A 87 26.47 13.73 4.98
N LEU A 88 25.86 12.90 5.83
CA LEU A 88 26.39 12.58 7.17
C LEU A 88 27.77 11.91 7.08
N ALA A 89 27.95 10.95 6.16
CA ALA A 89 29.24 10.30 5.92
C ALA A 89 30.31 11.30 5.44
N ALA A 90 29.96 12.19 4.51
CA ALA A 90 30.86 13.23 4.02
C ALA A 90 31.29 14.20 5.13
N MET A 91 30.37 14.61 6.02
CA MET A 91 30.71 15.46 7.17
C MET A 91 31.66 14.77 8.15
N MET A 92 31.43 13.48 8.43
CA MET A 92 32.34 12.69 9.27
C MET A 92 33.73 12.56 8.67
N ILE A 93 33.82 12.25 7.37
CA ILE A 93 35.09 12.21 6.65
C ILE A 93 35.78 13.58 6.71
N GLY A 94 35.05 14.67 6.48
CA GLY A 94 35.57 16.03 6.56
C GLY A 94 36.15 16.36 7.94
N ALA A 95 35.41 16.09 9.01
CA ALA A 95 35.85 16.31 10.38
C ALA A 95 37.10 15.49 10.72
N PHE A 96 37.14 14.22 10.30
CA PHE A 96 38.29 13.35 10.50
C PHE A 96 39.54 13.86 9.77
N VAL A 97 39.40 14.29 8.51
CA VAL A 97 40.50 14.88 7.74
C VAL A 97 41.03 16.14 8.41
N VAL A 98 40.15 17.02 8.90
CA VAL A 98 40.56 18.24 9.64
C VAL A 98 41.32 17.86 10.92
N PHE A 99 40.80 16.92 11.70
CA PHE A 99 41.43 16.43 12.93
C PHE A 99 42.85 15.90 12.68
N VAL A 100 43.02 14.98 11.73
CA VAL A 100 44.33 14.40 11.38
C VAL A 100 45.33 15.47 10.92
N ARG A 101 44.88 16.44 10.10
CA ARG A 101 45.74 17.53 9.64
C ARG A 101 46.17 18.46 10.77
N GLN A 102 45.29 18.72 11.74
CA GLN A 102 45.62 19.53 12.91
C GLN A 102 46.58 18.81 13.85
N ASP A 103 46.36 17.52 14.11
CA ASP A 103 47.24 16.71 14.95
C ASP A 103 48.66 16.61 14.36
N ALA A 104 48.78 16.34 13.06
CA ALA A 104 50.07 16.30 12.37
C ALA A 104 50.83 17.65 12.42
N ARG A 105 50.12 18.78 12.32
CA ARG A 105 50.72 20.12 12.45
C ARG A 105 51.22 20.38 13.87
N LYS A 106 50.46 19.99 14.90
CA LYS A 106 50.86 20.16 16.31
C LYS A 106 52.12 19.36 16.63
N ARG A 107 52.21 18.10 16.19
CA ARG A 107 53.40 17.24 16.41
C ARG A 107 54.66 17.84 15.79
N ARG A 108 54.58 18.33 14.55
CA ARG A 108 55.71 18.97 13.86
C ARG A 108 56.19 20.29 14.47
N GLY A 109 55.33 21.00 15.20
CA GLY A 109 55.72 22.23 15.91
C GLY A 109 56.25 21.99 17.32
N ALA A 110 56.20 20.75 17.81
CA ALA A 110 56.73 20.34 19.10
C ALA A 110 58.13 19.68 18.99
N GLU A 111 58.57 19.36 17.77
CA GLU A 111 59.93 18.92 17.41
C GLU A 111 60.78 20.14 17.00
#